data_AF-A0A1B9AWA6-F1
#
_entry.id   AF-A0A1B9AWA6-F1
#
_cell.length_a   1.000
_cell.length_b   1.000
_cell.length_c   1.000
_cell.angle_alpha   90.00
_cell.angle_beta   90.00
_cell.angle_gamma   90.00
#
_symmetry.space_group_name_H-M   'P 1'
#
loop_
_entity.id
_entity.type
_entity.pdbx_description
1 polymer ?
#
loop_
_entity_poly.entity_id
_entity_poly.type
_entity_poly.pdbx_seq_one_letter_code
_entity_poly.pdbx_strand_id
1 'polypeptide(L)' 'MSSSAQQELYLIKRELQTIINELEQIAGEIGHEFEGIGSEQCASAIHRVADQYRNVKRKLGSVDVTNVKE' A
#
# COMPACT_ATOMS: atom_id res chain seq x y z
N MET A 1 10.69 15.82 -19.47
CA MET A 1 11.31 14.50 -19.18
C MET A 1 11.34 14.20 -17.69
N SER A 2 11.74 15.11 -16.79
CA SER A 2 11.44 14.96 -15.34
C SER A 2 9.95 14.72 -15.05
N SER A 3 9.05 15.28 -15.88
CA SER A 3 7.61 15.04 -15.80
C SER A 3 7.20 13.57 -16.02
N SER A 4 7.96 12.76 -16.80
CA SER A 4 7.62 11.34 -17.02
C SER A 4 7.89 10.53 -15.76
N ALA A 5 9.10 10.65 -15.20
CA ALA A 5 9.46 9.96 -13.95
C ALA A 5 8.60 10.43 -12.76
N GLN A 6 8.27 11.73 -12.69
CA GLN A 6 7.32 12.26 -11.70
C GLN A 6 5.92 11.67 -11.87
N GLN A 7 5.44 11.56 -13.11
CA GLN A 7 4.13 10.99 -13.42
C GLN A 7 4.09 9.49 -13.10
N GLU A 8 5.13 8.72 -13.46
CA GLU A 8 5.25 7.31 -13.11
C GLU A 8 5.28 7.09 -11.61
N LEU A 9 6.12 7.84 -10.88
CA LEU A 9 6.16 7.77 -9.42
C LEU A 9 4.81 8.14 -8.79
N TYR A 10 4.09 9.10 -9.37
CA TYR A 10 2.72 9.43 -8.95
C TYR A 10 1.75 8.27 -9.17
N LEU A 11 1.79 7.63 -10.34
CA LEU A 11 0.94 6.48 -10.67
C LEU A 11 1.22 5.29 -9.73
N ILE A 12 2.49 4.96 -9.51
CA ILE A 12 2.90 3.91 -8.58
C ILE A 12 2.38 4.18 -7.17
N LYS A 13 2.52 5.41 -6.65
CA LYS A 13 2.01 5.79 -5.33
C LYS A 13 0.48 5.70 -5.24
N ARG A 14 -0.22 5.96 -6.34
CA ARG A 14 -1.68 5.87 -6.43
C ARG A 14 -2.14 4.42 -6.42
N GLU A 15 -1.55 3.59 -7.26
CA GLU A 15 -1.84 2.14 -7.31
C GLU A 15 -1.52 1.47 -5.97
N LEU A 16 -0.40 1.82 -5.36
CA LEU A 16 -0.04 1.31 -4.03
C LEU A 16 -1.06 1.71 -2.95
N GLN A 17 -1.68 2.89 -3.05
CA GLN A 17 -2.77 3.27 -2.15
C GLN A 17 -4.03 2.44 -2.39
N THR A 18 -4.35 2.14 -3.64
CA THR A 18 -5.48 1.26 -3.97
C THR A 18 -5.27 -0.12 -3.33
N ILE A 19 -4.08 -0.72 -3.50
CA ILE A 19 -3.74 -2.02 -2.90
C ILE A 19 -3.83 -1.98 -1.37
N ILE A 20 -3.34 -0.91 -0.72
CA ILE A 20 -3.47 -0.74 0.74
C ILE A 20 -4.95 -0.75 1.14
N ASN A 21 -5.80 0.00 0.45
CA ASN A 21 -7.23 0.08 0.77
C ASN A 21 -7.92 -1.29 0.60
N GLU A 22 -7.61 -2.02 -0.47
CA GLU A 22 -8.16 -3.34 -0.73
C GLU A 22 -7.76 -4.34 0.37
N LEU A 23 -6.50 -4.32 0.81
CA LEU A 23 -6.05 -5.17 1.92
C LEU A 23 -6.78 -4.86 3.22
N GLU A 24 -7.02 -3.59 3.52
CA GLU A 24 -7.77 -3.20 4.71
C GLU A 24 -9.24 -3.59 4.66
N GLN A 25 -9.85 -3.47 3.48
CA GLN A 25 -11.21 -3.95 3.26
C GLN A 25 -11.29 -5.47 3.49
N ILE A 26 -10.39 -6.25 2.87
CA ILE A 26 -10.34 -7.71 3.06
C ILE A 26 -10.13 -8.07 4.53
N ALA A 27 -9.24 -7.37 5.25
CA ALA A 27 -9.02 -7.62 6.67
C ALA A 27 -10.27 -7.31 7.51
N GLY A 28 -10.99 -6.23 7.18
CA GLY A 28 -12.25 -5.86 7.83
C GLY A 28 -13.36 -6.88 7.58
N GLU A 29 -13.52 -7.32 6.33
CA GLU A 29 -14.46 -8.37 5.94
C GLU A 29 -14.13 -9.69 6.66
N ILE A 30 -12.86 -10.10 6.70
CA ILE A 30 -12.43 -11.31 7.42
C ILE A 30 -12.74 -11.22 8.91
N GLY A 31 -12.47 -10.07 9.54
CA GLY A 31 -12.71 -9.87 10.97
C GLY A 31 -14.19 -9.84 11.35
N HIS A 32 -15.08 -9.51 10.41
CA HIS A 32 -16.52 -9.36 10.67
C HIS A 32 -17.36 -10.53 10.17
N GLU A 33 -17.05 -11.09 9.00
CA GLU A 33 -17.86 -12.13 8.37
C GLU A 33 -17.49 -13.55 8.81
N PHE A 34 -16.26 -13.75 9.33
CA PHE A 34 -15.79 -15.04 9.79
C PHE A 34 -15.66 -15.06 11.31
N GLU A 35 -16.62 -15.70 11.99
CA GLU A 35 -16.61 -15.85 13.44
C GLU A 35 -15.79 -17.11 13.83
N GLY A 36 -14.69 -16.93 14.58
CA GLY A 36 -13.89 -18.05 15.08
C GLY A 36 -12.42 -17.74 15.39
N ILE A 37 -11.75 -18.70 16.02
CA ILE A 37 -10.32 -18.62 16.39
C ILE A 37 -9.48 -18.75 15.12
N GLY A 38 -9.18 -17.62 14.48
CA GLY A 38 -8.35 -17.55 13.28
C GLY A 38 -8.61 -16.34 12.39
N SER A 39 -9.83 -15.81 12.40
CA SER A 39 -10.17 -14.60 11.64
C SER A 39 -9.41 -13.38 12.15
N GLU A 40 -9.30 -13.21 13.46
CA GLU A 40 -8.48 -12.17 14.09
C GLU A 40 -7.00 -12.26 13.67
N GLN A 41 -6.44 -13.48 13.67
CA GLN A 41 -5.04 -13.70 13.31
C GLN A 41 -4.79 -13.45 11.81
N CYS A 42 -5.75 -13.84 10.96
CA CYS A 42 -5.71 -13.60 9.53
C CYS A 42 -5.83 -12.11 9.21
N ALA A 43 -6.83 -11.42 9.76
CA ALA A 43 -7.00 -9.97 9.62
C ALA A 43 -5.76 -9.22 10.13
N SER A 44 -5.21 -9.60 11.28
CA SER A 44 -3.96 -9.03 11.80
C SER A 44 -2.78 -9.23 10.84
N ALA A 45 -2.64 -10.41 10.23
CA ALA A 45 -1.59 -10.65 9.25
C ALA A 45 -1.73 -9.76 8.01
N ILE A 46 -2.95 -9.56 7.52
CA ILE A 46 -3.24 -8.69 6.38
C ILE A 46 -2.94 -7.23 6.72
N HIS A 47 -3.34 -6.76 7.91
CA HIS A 47 -2.99 -5.41 8.37
C HIS A 47 -1.48 -5.17 8.43
N ARG A 48 -0.69 -6.16 8.87
CA ARG A 48 0.78 -6.05 8.86
C ARG A 48 1.34 -5.84 7.45
N VAL A 49 0.78 -6.53 6.46
CA VAL A 49 1.18 -6.35 5.05
C VAL A 49 0.77 -4.97 4.54
N ALA A 50 -0.44 -4.51 4.86
CA ALA A 50 -0.88 -3.15 4.53
C ALA A 50 0.05 -2.09 5.12
N ASP A 51 0.51 -2.27 6.37
CA ASP A 51 1.47 -1.38 7.03
C ASP A 51 2.85 -1.38 6.37
N GLN A 52 3.32 -2.53 5.89
CA GLN A 52 4.54 -2.60 5.09
C GLN A 52 4.40 -1.77 3.81
N TYR A 53 3.28 -1.89 3.10
CA TYR A 53 3.04 -1.09 1.90
C TYR A 53 2.88 0.40 2.19
N ARG A 54 2.30 0.79 3.33
CA ARG A 54 2.32 2.18 3.79
C ARG A 54 3.73 2.69 4.01
N ASN A 55 4.60 1.88 4.61
CA ASN A 55 6.01 2.24 4.79
C ASN A 55 6.73 2.41 3.46
N VAL A 56 6.50 1.53 2.49
CA VAL A 56 7.02 1.68 1.12
C VAL A 56 6.51 2.96 0.49
N LYS A 57 5.20 3.23 0.55
CA LYS A 57 4.60 4.46 0.02
C LYS A 57 5.23 5.73 0.62
N ARG A 58 5.47 5.74 1.94
CA ARG A 58 6.15 6.86 2.61
C ARG A 58 7.56 7.05 2.07
N LYS A 59 8.34 5.97 1.91
CA LYS A 59 9.69 6.01 1.33
C LYS A 59 9.67 6.51 -0.12
N LEU A 60 8.70 6.09 -0.92
CA LEU A 60 8.49 6.61 -2.28
C LEU A 60 8.16 8.11 -2.29
N GLY A 61 7.51 8.61 -1.24
CA GLY A 61 7.28 10.04 -1.04
C GLY A 61 8.55 10.87 -0.85
N SER A 62 9.63 10.25 -0.37
CA SER A 62 10.94 10.91 -0.20
C SER A 62 11.87 10.80 -1.41
N VAL A 63 11.48 10.09 -2.47
CA VAL A 63 12.31 9.95 -3.68
C VAL A 63 12.28 11.26 -4.47
N ASP A 64 13.46 11.88 -4.61
CA ASP A 64 13.65 13.03 -5.48
C ASP A 64 13.94 12.54 -6.91
N VAL A 65 12.97 12.77 -7.81
CA VAL A 65 13.06 12.43 -9.24
C VAL A 65 13.43 13.63 -10.11
N THR A 66 13.70 14.80 -9.52
CA THR A 66 14.04 16.01 -10.28
C THR A 66 15.42 15.95 -10.94
N ASN A 67 16.32 15.12 -10.40
CA ASN A 67 17.71 14.99 -10.84
C ASN A 67 18.00 13.71 -11.64
N VAL A 68 16.97 12.95 -12.03
CA VAL A 68 17.16 11.74 -12.86
C VAL A 68 17.59 12.17 -14.26
N LYS A 69 18.86 11.94 -14.58
CA LYS A 69 19.46 12.06 -15.92
C LYS A 69 19.53 10.66 -16.54
N GLU A 70 19.17 10.57 -17.81
CA GLU A 70 19.26 9.33 -18.62
C GLU A 70 20.71 8.86 -18.79
#